data_AF-A0A3N5PTQ7-F1
#
_entry.id   AF-A0A3N5PTQ7-F1
#
_cell.length_a   1.000
_cell.length_b   1.000
_cell.length_c   1.000
_cell.angle_alpha   90.00
_cell.angle_beta   90.00
_cell.angle_gamma   90.00
#
_symmetry.space_group_name_H-M   'P 1'
#
loop_
_entity.id
_entity.type
_entity.pdbx_description
1 polymer ?
#
loop_
_entity_poly.entity_id
_entity_poly.type
_entity_poly.pdbx_seq_one_letter_code
_entity_poly.pdbx_strand_id
1 'polypeptide(L)'
;MARKKSVSSSVQAGKPSCLIDTRVVYCGDNIDQLRRLPDACVDLIYIDPPFNSNRNYEVFWGENKEKRAFEDRHASTQAYIDYMRPRCMELARVLKKTGSFYYHCDWHASHYVKVMLDQIFGENQFVNEIIWKRYGAHNDVGQGSKHYGRATDTILFYNGGSPKYTWHQLFMPLDPDYVEETYRHVDEETGRHFTTTPLTGPGGEAKGNPVFEWNGHTRAWRISKGTMQKLHKSGELHYSKTGYVRRKLFLDESRGIPVQNLWTDIKALTGSNAERLGYPTQKPLALLERIIKASSNPNDIVLDAFCGCGTALVAAENLGRQWIGIDISPTACRVMAKRLRDICHVREDENLWRNGRGFVVRDLPWTEEKLRAIPPFEFENWAVIALGGTPNKAQVGDMGIDGRIYLVNAMPSNTGEAAGELAFMDEWYPVQVKQKDKAGRMDIDAFEAAMIRAKRKKGFFVAFDYTRDAMAECQAFFVREHRIIVPLTVKEILEERIAHKLT
;
A
#
# COMPACT_ATOMS: atom_id res chain seq x y z
N MET A 1 5.94 41.20 31.92
CA MET A 1 4.96 40.09 31.83
C MET A 1 3.95 40.41 30.75
N ALA A 2 4.10 39.84 29.55
CA ALA A 2 3.11 39.96 28.46
C ALA A 2 2.85 38.55 27.91
N ARG A 3 1.63 38.05 28.11
CA ARG A 3 1.18 36.72 27.66
C ARG A 3 1.04 36.72 26.13
N LYS A 4 1.85 35.89 25.46
CA LYS A 4 1.66 35.52 24.05
C LYS A 4 0.34 34.73 23.92
N LYS A 5 -0.61 35.23 23.11
CA LYS A 5 -1.77 34.46 22.65
C LYS A 5 -1.29 33.45 21.60
N SER A 6 -1.48 32.16 21.87
CA SER A 6 -1.33 31.10 20.88
C SER A 6 -2.51 31.19 19.90
N VAL A 7 -2.20 31.29 18.60
CA VAL A 7 -3.19 31.17 17.53
C VAL A 7 -3.30 29.67 17.22
N SER A 8 -4.38 29.03 17.70
CA SER A 8 -4.73 27.69 17.25
C SER A 8 -5.40 27.80 15.88
N SER A 9 -4.70 27.41 14.81
CA SER A 9 -5.30 27.26 13.49
C SER A 9 -6.20 26.02 13.50
N SER A 10 -7.50 26.22 13.69
CA SER A 10 -8.50 25.17 13.48
C SER A 10 -8.49 24.78 12.00
N VAL A 11 -8.01 23.56 11.70
CA VAL A 11 -8.20 22.92 10.40
C VAL A 11 -9.71 22.77 10.19
N GLN A 12 -10.29 23.58 9.30
CA GLN A 12 -11.69 23.45 8.89
C GLN A 12 -11.85 22.10 8.19
N ALA A 13 -12.57 21.17 8.81
CA ALA A 13 -12.98 19.93 8.16
C ALA A 13 -13.86 20.29 6.95
N GLY A 14 -13.40 19.94 5.75
CA GLY A 14 -14.14 20.16 4.51
C GLY A 14 -15.51 19.46 4.55
N LYS A 15 -16.56 20.16 4.11
CA LYS A 15 -17.88 19.54 3.90
C LYS A 15 -17.76 18.44 2.83
N PRO A 16 -18.31 17.23 3.04
CA PRO A 16 -18.32 16.19 2.01
C PRO A 16 -19.09 16.69 0.78
N SER A 17 -18.47 16.61 -0.40
CA SER A 17 -19.12 16.98 -1.65
C SER A 17 -20.21 15.94 -1.97
N CYS A 18 -21.42 16.43 -2.25
CA CYS A 18 -22.68 15.78 -1.92
C CYS A 18 -23.23 14.75 -2.94
N LEU A 19 -22.45 13.78 -3.42
CA LEU A 19 -23.01 12.68 -4.24
C LEU A 19 -22.44 11.28 -3.97
N ILE A 20 -21.35 11.15 -3.21
CA ILE A 20 -20.73 9.86 -2.90
C ILE A 20 -20.27 9.83 -1.45
N ASP A 21 -20.37 8.66 -0.81
CA ASP A 21 -19.79 8.44 0.52
C ASP A 21 -18.26 8.42 0.40
N THR A 22 -17.59 9.34 1.11
CA THR A 22 -16.12 9.38 1.24
C THR A 22 -15.71 9.06 2.67
N ARG A 23 -14.42 8.76 2.89
CA ARG A 23 -13.89 8.21 4.15
C ARG A 23 -14.62 6.93 4.53
N VAL A 24 -14.73 6.06 3.55
CA VAL A 24 -15.42 4.78 3.65
C VAL A 24 -14.48 3.67 3.19
N VAL A 25 -14.51 2.57 3.93
CA VAL A 25 -13.93 1.29 3.56
C VAL A 25 -15.06 0.36 3.18
N TYR A 26 -15.05 -0.18 1.97
CA TYR A 26 -15.96 -1.24 1.55
C TYR A 26 -15.26 -2.59 1.62
N CYS A 27 -15.85 -3.54 2.36
CA CYS A 27 -15.43 -4.93 2.33
C CYS A 27 -16.22 -5.69 1.25
N GLY A 28 -15.55 -6.19 0.20
CA GLY A 28 -16.21 -6.94 -0.87
C GLY A 28 -15.42 -6.95 -2.17
N ASP A 29 -15.97 -7.60 -3.21
CA ASP A 29 -15.34 -7.56 -4.53
C ASP A 29 -15.35 -6.13 -5.08
N ASN A 30 -14.18 -5.69 -5.55
CA ASN A 30 -14.03 -4.32 -6.01
C ASN A 30 -14.85 -4.01 -7.26
N ILE A 31 -15.14 -4.96 -8.14
CA ILE A 31 -15.98 -4.69 -9.32
C ILE A 31 -17.40 -4.27 -8.91
N ASP A 32 -17.95 -4.92 -7.90
CA ASP A 32 -19.32 -4.68 -7.45
C ASP A 32 -19.42 -3.34 -6.72
N GLN A 33 -18.39 -2.98 -5.96
CA GLN A 33 -18.33 -1.68 -5.29
C GLN A 33 -18.08 -0.55 -6.30
N LEU A 34 -17.18 -0.74 -7.27
CA LEU A 34 -16.91 0.25 -8.31
C LEU A 34 -18.16 0.57 -9.15
N ARG A 35 -18.96 -0.45 -9.51
CA ARG A 35 -20.23 -0.28 -10.23
C ARG A 35 -21.26 0.59 -9.52
N ARG A 36 -21.17 0.70 -8.19
CA ARG A 36 -22.05 1.56 -7.37
C ARG A 36 -21.59 3.02 -7.36
N LEU A 37 -20.33 3.30 -7.71
CA LEU A 37 -19.80 4.64 -7.77
C LEU A 37 -20.24 5.35 -9.07
N PRO A 38 -20.60 6.65 -9.02
CA PRO A 38 -20.89 7.43 -10.21
C PRO A 38 -19.70 7.56 -11.16
N ASP A 39 -19.98 7.84 -12.42
CA ASP A 39 -18.97 8.17 -13.42
C ASP A 39 -18.19 9.43 -13.03
N ALA A 40 -16.89 9.45 -13.34
CA ALA A 40 -16.03 10.62 -13.15
C ALA A 40 -16.13 11.28 -11.76
N CYS A 41 -16.17 10.48 -10.69
CA CYS A 41 -16.29 10.97 -9.32
C CYS A 41 -14.95 11.03 -8.56
N VAL A 42 -13.88 10.39 -9.05
CA VAL A 42 -12.58 10.27 -8.38
C VAL A 42 -11.50 11.12 -9.05
N ASP A 43 -10.66 11.78 -8.24
CA ASP A 43 -9.56 12.64 -8.72
C ASP A 43 -8.24 11.88 -8.88
N LEU A 44 -7.96 10.91 -8.00
CA LEU A 44 -6.74 10.11 -8.03
C LEU A 44 -7.06 8.65 -7.73
N ILE A 45 -6.59 7.74 -8.59
CA ILE A 45 -6.66 6.30 -8.36
C ILE A 45 -5.24 5.77 -8.22
N TYR A 46 -4.99 5.05 -7.14
CA TYR A 46 -3.81 4.21 -6.98
C TYR A 46 -4.26 2.78 -6.72
N ILE A 47 -3.71 1.81 -7.46
CA ILE A 47 -3.94 0.40 -7.19
C ILE A 47 -2.64 -0.38 -7.11
N ASP A 48 -2.60 -1.33 -6.18
CA ASP A 48 -1.54 -2.31 -5.97
C ASP A 48 -2.14 -3.72 -6.02
N PRO A 49 -2.62 -4.17 -7.20
CA PRO A 49 -3.24 -5.48 -7.36
C PRO A 49 -2.22 -6.63 -7.17
N PRO A 50 -2.66 -7.89 -7.14
CA PRO A 50 -1.76 -9.05 -7.29
C PRO A 50 -0.84 -8.87 -8.51
N PHE A 51 0.43 -9.29 -8.43
CA PHE A 51 1.43 -9.07 -9.50
C PHE A 51 1.52 -10.21 -10.51
N ASN A 52 0.71 -11.26 -10.35
CA ASN A 52 0.82 -12.53 -11.05
C ASN A 52 2.22 -13.16 -10.91
N SER A 53 2.85 -12.99 -9.76
CA SER A 53 4.20 -13.50 -9.47
C SER A 53 4.24 -15.00 -9.13
N ASN A 54 3.08 -15.67 -9.14
CA ASN A 54 2.88 -17.06 -8.76
C ASN A 54 3.36 -17.36 -7.33
N ARG A 55 3.17 -16.40 -6.42
CA ARG A 55 3.59 -16.47 -5.02
C ARG A 55 2.39 -16.66 -4.08
N ASN A 56 2.64 -17.37 -2.98
CA ASN A 56 1.72 -17.42 -1.85
C ASN A 56 2.17 -16.36 -0.83
N TYR A 57 1.35 -15.34 -0.60
CA TYR A 57 1.61 -14.36 0.46
C TYR A 57 0.89 -14.76 1.74
N GLU A 58 1.62 -14.98 2.83
CA GLU A 58 1.08 -15.30 4.16
C GLU A 58 1.00 -14.02 5.01
N VAL A 59 -0.14 -13.73 5.66
CA VAL A 59 -0.31 -12.51 6.49
C VAL A 59 0.28 -12.72 7.89
N PHE A 60 1.23 -11.89 8.32
CA PHE A 60 1.90 -12.06 9.63
C PHE A 60 1.37 -11.05 10.65
N TRP A 61 0.78 -11.53 11.76
CA TRP A 61 0.36 -10.67 12.89
C TRP A 61 0.69 -11.31 14.25
N GLY A 62 1.69 -10.76 14.95
CA GLY A 62 2.11 -11.24 16.28
C GLY A 62 2.85 -12.59 16.23
N GLU A 63 3.12 -13.20 17.40
CA GLU A 63 3.81 -14.50 17.51
C GLU A 63 3.06 -15.67 16.82
N ASN A 64 1.88 -15.42 16.25
CA ASN A 64 1.07 -16.38 15.50
C ASN A 64 0.88 -15.92 14.05
N LYS A 65 1.26 -16.78 13.10
CA LYS A 65 1.18 -16.52 11.66
C LYS A 65 -0.25 -16.76 11.15
N GLU A 66 -0.89 -15.78 10.53
CA GLU A 66 -2.23 -15.91 9.94
C GLU A 66 -2.08 -16.29 8.44
N LYS A 67 -2.24 -17.58 8.07
CA LYS A 67 -2.23 -17.96 6.65
C LYS A 67 -3.55 -17.62 5.99
N ARG A 68 -3.69 -16.36 5.57
CA ARG A 68 -4.49 -16.03 4.37
C ARG A 68 -3.55 -15.91 3.21
N ALA A 69 -3.47 -16.96 2.40
CA ALA A 69 -2.83 -16.89 1.10
C ALA A 69 -3.64 -15.94 0.23
N PHE A 70 -3.13 -14.74 -0.02
CA PHE A 70 -3.51 -14.06 -1.25
C PHE A 70 -2.84 -14.87 -2.36
N GLU A 71 -3.62 -15.71 -3.05
CA GLU A 71 -3.11 -16.48 -4.18
C GLU A 71 -2.78 -15.47 -5.30
N ASP A 72 -1.52 -15.06 -5.40
CA ASP A 72 -1.01 -14.30 -6.54
C ASP A 72 -0.74 -15.24 -7.72
N ARG A 73 -1.72 -16.09 -8.02
CA ARG A 73 -1.63 -17.21 -8.94
C ARG A 73 -2.81 -17.19 -9.90
N HIS A 74 -2.55 -16.69 -11.10
CA HIS A 74 -3.46 -16.89 -12.22
C HIS A 74 -2.95 -18.05 -13.06
N ALA A 75 -3.87 -18.79 -13.70
CA ALA A 75 -3.52 -19.93 -14.54
C ALA A 75 -2.56 -19.55 -15.69
N SER A 76 -2.57 -18.29 -16.10
CA SER A 76 -1.68 -17.69 -17.09
C SER A 76 -1.68 -16.17 -16.96
N THR A 77 -0.75 -15.49 -17.62
CA THR A 77 -0.80 -14.03 -17.79
C THR A 77 -2.11 -13.58 -18.43
N GLN A 78 -2.67 -14.36 -19.37
CA GLN A 78 -3.97 -14.05 -19.96
C GLN A 78 -5.09 -14.08 -18.91
N ALA A 79 -5.12 -15.09 -18.04
CA ALA A 79 -6.12 -15.17 -16.97
C ALA A 79 -6.01 -14.00 -15.97
N TYR A 80 -4.81 -13.47 -15.72
CA TYR A 80 -4.61 -12.25 -14.95
C TYR A 80 -5.17 -11.02 -15.65
N ILE A 81 -4.91 -10.87 -16.96
CA ILE A 81 -5.45 -9.78 -17.76
C ILE A 81 -6.98 -9.86 -17.83
N ASP A 82 -7.56 -11.04 -18.00
CA ASP A 82 -9.01 -11.24 -18.01
C ASP A 82 -9.64 -10.90 -16.65
N TYR A 83 -8.92 -11.15 -15.55
CA TYR A 83 -9.31 -10.73 -14.20
C TYR A 83 -9.23 -9.21 -14.01
N MET A 84 -8.17 -8.56 -14.48
CA MET A 84 -7.94 -7.12 -14.26
C MET A 84 -8.71 -6.22 -15.23
N ARG A 85 -8.94 -6.65 -16.48
CA ARG A 85 -9.60 -5.86 -17.52
C ARG A 85 -10.94 -5.26 -17.08
N PRO A 86 -11.93 -6.03 -16.61
CA PRO A 86 -13.22 -5.45 -16.23
C PRO A 86 -13.09 -4.49 -15.03
N ARG A 87 -12.13 -4.71 -14.12
CA ARG A 87 -11.84 -3.81 -13.00
C ARG A 87 -11.24 -2.50 -13.49
N CYS A 88 -10.25 -2.55 -14.38
CA CYS A 88 -9.64 -1.37 -14.97
C CYS A 88 -10.61 -0.56 -15.83
N MET A 89 -11.59 -1.20 -16.48
CA MET A 89 -12.67 -0.50 -17.19
C MET A 89 -13.54 0.33 -16.22
N GLU A 90 -13.94 -0.25 -15.09
CA GLU A 90 -14.69 0.48 -14.06
C GLU A 90 -13.85 1.59 -13.41
N LEU A 91 -12.55 1.33 -13.15
CA LEU A 91 -11.63 2.36 -12.65
C LEU A 91 -11.48 3.53 -13.62
N ALA A 92 -11.41 3.26 -14.93
CA ALA A 92 -11.39 4.31 -15.95
C ALA A 92 -12.71 5.08 -16.02
N ARG A 93 -13.86 4.43 -15.80
CA ARG A 93 -15.20 5.07 -15.76
C ARG A 93 -15.33 6.04 -14.59
N VAL A 94 -14.88 5.66 -13.39
CA VAL A 94 -15.01 6.50 -12.18
C VAL A 94 -13.96 7.61 -12.11
N LEU A 95 -12.89 7.54 -12.91
CA LEU A 95 -11.84 8.57 -12.95
C LEU A 95 -12.31 9.84 -13.67
N LYS A 96 -12.13 11.00 -13.04
CA LYS A 96 -12.33 12.30 -13.70
C LYS A 96 -11.37 12.50 -14.85
N LYS A 97 -11.78 13.26 -15.87
CA LYS A 97 -10.90 13.62 -16.99
C LYS A 97 -9.65 14.41 -16.57
N THR A 98 -9.72 15.16 -15.46
CA THR A 98 -8.60 15.88 -14.86
C THR A 98 -7.82 15.05 -13.84
N GLY A 99 -8.22 13.80 -13.62
CA GLY A 99 -7.63 12.92 -12.62
C GLY A 99 -6.39 12.17 -13.12
N SER A 100 -5.82 11.39 -12.22
CA SER A 100 -4.62 10.58 -12.46
C SER A 100 -4.83 9.13 -12.02
N PHE A 101 -4.23 8.19 -12.74
CA PHE A 101 -4.32 6.75 -12.49
C PHE A 101 -2.92 6.15 -12.39
N TYR A 102 -2.66 5.44 -11.29
CA TYR A 102 -1.41 4.75 -11.01
C TYR A 102 -1.66 3.25 -10.83
N TYR A 103 -0.94 2.44 -11.62
CA TYR A 103 -0.95 0.98 -11.51
C TYR A 103 0.41 0.48 -11.04
N HIS A 104 0.48 -0.11 -9.85
CA HIS A 104 1.70 -0.73 -9.34
C HIS A 104 1.76 -2.20 -9.76
N CYS A 105 2.90 -2.64 -10.32
CA CYS A 105 3.16 -4.02 -10.70
C CYS A 105 4.66 -4.33 -10.66
N ASP A 106 5.01 -5.60 -10.84
CA ASP A 106 6.37 -6.01 -11.15
C ASP A 106 6.54 -6.38 -12.64
N TRP A 107 7.72 -6.88 -12.97
CA TRP A 107 8.11 -7.23 -14.34
C TRP A 107 7.33 -8.41 -14.96
N HIS A 108 6.57 -9.21 -14.19
CA HIS A 108 5.89 -10.41 -14.73
C HIS A 108 4.77 -10.05 -15.71
N ALA A 109 3.97 -9.03 -15.38
CA ALA A 109 2.78 -8.65 -16.15
C ALA A 109 2.77 -7.19 -16.65
N SER A 110 3.75 -6.36 -16.27
CA SER A 110 3.74 -4.90 -16.51
C SER A 110 3.44 -4.51 -17.96
N HIS A 111 4.08 -5.16 -18.94
CA HIS A 111 3.90 -4.86 -20.36
C HIS A 111 2.51 -5.26 -20.89
N TYR A 112 1.97 -6.38 -20.42
CA TYR A 112 0.63 -6.83 -20.80
C TYR A 112 -0.45 -5.94 -20.18
N VAL A 113 -0.23 -5.51 -18.93
CA VAL A 113 -1.07 -4.51 -18.26
C VAL A 113 -1.01 -3.18 -19.00
N LYS A 114 0.18 -2.72 -19.40
CA LYS A 114 0.34 -1.49 -20.20
C LYS A 114 -0.49 -1.52 -21.47
N VAL A 115 -0.40 -2.59 -22.26
CA VAL A 115 -1.20 -2.75 -23.49
C VAL A 115 -2.69 -2.76 -23.19
N MET A 116 -3.12 -3.46 -22.14
CA MET A 116 -4.52 -3.45 -21.71
C MET A 116 -4.98 -2.04 -21.29
N LEU A 117 -4.17 -1.29 -20.55
CA LEU A 117 -4.49 0.07 -20.12
C LEU A 117 -4.52 1.06 -21.29
N ASP A 118 -3.65 0.90 -22.30
CA ASP A 118 -3.70 1.71 -23.54
C ASP A 118 -5.02 1.50 -24.29
N GLN A 119 -5.54 0.28 -24.31
CA GLN A 119 -6.85 -0.01 -24.91
C GLN A 119 -8.03 0.62 -24.13
N ILE A 120 -7.87 0.84 -22.82
CA ILE A 120 -8.92 1.35 -21.93
C ILE A 120 -8.89 2.88 -21.84
N PHE A 121 -7.72 3.45 -21.54
CA PHE A 121 -7.53 4.89 -21.35
C PHE A 121 -7.20 5.63 -22.65
N GLY A 122 -6.60 4.93 -23.62
CA GLY A 122 -6.03 5.50 -24.83
C GLY A 122 -4.51 5.70 -24.73
N GLU A 123 -3.80 5.41 -25.81
CA GLU A 123 -2.33 5.48 -25.90
C GLU A 123 -1.77 6.87 -25.56
N ASN A 124 -2.48 7.93 -25.94
CA ASN A 124 -2.10 9.32 -25.65
C ASN A 124 -2.27 9.72 -24.18
N GLN A 125 -2.88 8.85 -23.36
CA GLN A 125 -3.10 9.12 -21.93
C GLN A 125 -2.00 8.53 -21.05
N PHE A 126 -1.15 7.67 -21.59
CA PHE A 126 0.04 7.23 -20.89
C PHE A 126 1.01 8.39 -20.74
N VAL A 127 1.35 8.72 -19.49
CA VAL A 127 2.23 9.86 -19.17
C VAL A 127 3.68 9.39 -19.03
N ASN A 128 3.94 8.45 -18.12
CA ASN A 128 5.27 7.86 -17.97
C ASN A 128 5.25 6.50 -17.24
N GLU A 129 6.39 5.84 -17.28
CA GLU A 129 6.72 4.70 -16.43
C GLU A 129 7.64 5.15 -15.30
N ILE A 130 7.23 4.88 -14.06
CA ILE A 130 8.03 5.13 -12.86
C ILE A 130 8.64 3.82 -12.38
N ILE A 131 9.96 3.80 -12.22
CA ILE A 131 10.70 2.65 -11.72
C ILE A 131 11.07 2.89 -10.27
N TRP A 132 10.51 2.08 -9.38
CA TRP A 132 10.76 2.17 -7.95
C TRP A 132 11.75 1.09 -7.51
N LYS A 133 12.93 1.50 -7.02
CA LYS A 133 13.95 0.60 -6.49
C LYS A 133 13.64 0.25 -5.03
N ARG A 134 13.11 -0.95 -4.83
CA ARG A 134 12.70 -1.48 -3.52
C ARG A 134 13.86 -1.84 -2.61
N TYR A 135 14.88 -2.47 -3.20
CA TYR A 135 15.98 -3.08 -2.48
C TYR A 135 17.32 -2.52 -2.93
N GLY A 136 18.34 -2.70 -2.08
CA GLY A 136 19.73 -2.42 -2.43
C GLY A 136 20.29 -3.41 -3.45
N ALA A 137 21.61 -3.61 -3.45
CA ALA A 137 22.22 -4.65 -4.29
C ALA A 137 21.65 -6.02 -3.91
N HIS A 138 21.11 -6.75 -4.90
CA HIS A 138 20.59 -8.10 -4.75
C HIS A 138 21.46 -9.03 -5.59
N ASN A 139 22.15 -9.98 -4.93
CA ASN A 139 23.04 -10.92 -5.60
C ASN A 139 22.45 -12.35 -5.56
N ASP A 140 21.57 -12.63 -6.51
CA ASP A 140 20.95 -13.95 -6.66
C ASP A 140 21.88 -14.93 -7.39
N VAL A 141 22.97 -14.45 -7.99
CA VAL A 141 23.96 -15.26 -8.71
C VAL A 141 24.66 -16.21 -7.74
N GLY A 142 24.94 -15.75 -6.51
CA GLY A 142 25.47 -16.60 -5.44
C GLY A 142 24.55 -17.76 -5.03
N GLN A 143 23.27 -17.70 -5.41
CA GLN A 143 22.26 -18.74 -5.16
C GLN A 143 21.90 -19.52 -6.44
N GLY A 144 22.72 -19.42 -7.49
CA GLY A 144 22.55 -20.16 -8.74
C GLY A 144 21.64 -19.49 -9.77
N SER A 145 21.16 -18.27 -9.52
CA SER A 145 20.32 -17.55 -10.48
C SER A 145 21.12 -17.07 -11.70
N LYS A 146 20.55 -17.23 -12.89
CA LYS A 146 21.15 -16.80 -14.18
C LYS A 146 20.49 -15.53 -14.72
N HIS A 147 20.36 -14.51 -13.88
CA HIS A 147 19.80 -13.21 -14.28
C HIS A 147 20.36 -12.08 -13.40
N TYR A 148 20.19 -10.83 -13.84
CA TYR A 148 20.47 -9.66 -13.01
C TYR A 148 19.52 -9.57 -11.81
N GLY A 149 19.98 -8.93 -10.73
CA GLY A 149 19.19 -8.77 -9.50
C GLY A 149 17.88 -8.01 -9.75
N ARG A 150 16.77 -8.61 -9.33
CA ARG A 150 15.41 -8.03 -9.50
C ARG A 150 15.06 -7.18 -8.29
N ALA A 151 15.43 -5.90 -8.33
CA ALA A 151 15.30 -4.98 -7.19
C ALA A 151 14.23 -3.89 -7.37
N THR A 152 13.50 -3.89 -8.49
CA THR A 152 12.61 -2.80 -8.89
C THR A 152 11.19 -3.28 -9.13
N ASP A 153 10.23 -2.41 -8.84
CA ASP A 153 8.85 -2.50 -9.31
C ASP A 153 8.56 -1.36 -10.29
N THR A 154 7.50 -1.54 -11.08
CA THR A 154 7.02 -0.60 -12.08
C THR A 154 5.71 0.02 -11.62
N ILE A 155 5.59 1.34 -11.75
CA ILE A 155 4.36 2.08 -11.54
C ILE A 155 4.00 2.78 -12.85
N LEU A 156 2.91 2.37 -13.48
CA LEU A 156 2.41 2.97 -14.72
C LEU A 156 1.54 4.18 -14.38
N PHE A 157 1.80 5.32 -15.01
CA PHE A 157 1.05 6.55 -14.79
C PHE A 157 0.26 6.97 -16.04
N TYR A 158 -1.05 7.10 -15.88
CA TYR A 158 -1.99 7.61 -16.87
C TYR A 158 -2.70 8.86 -16.35
N ASN A 159 -3.04 9.78 -17.27
CA ASN A 159 -3.95 10.89 -16.98
C ASN A 159 -5.38 10.57 -17.45
N GLY A 160 -6.37 11.28 -16.92
CA GLY A 160 -7.78 11.00 -17.19
C GLY A 160 -8.31 11.40 -18.58
N GLY A 161 -7.52 12.08 -19.42
CA GLY A 161 -7.93 12.52 -20.76
C GLY A 161 -7.88 14.02 -20.99
N SER A 162 -7.65 14.83 -19.96
CA SER A 162 -7.54 16.28 -20.06
C SER A 162 -6.08 16.72 -19.96
N PRO A 163 -5.58 17.61 -20.84
CA PRO A 163 -4.24 18.18 -20.73
C PRO A 163 -4.08 19.09 -19.49
N LYS A 164 -5.17 19.36 -18.77
CA LYS A 164 -5.19 20.14 -17.51
C LYS A 164 -5.34 19.24 -16.28
N TYR A 165 -4.87 18.00 -16.34
CA TYR A 165 -4.89 17.10 -15.18
C TYR A 165 -4.05 17.68 -14.03
N THR A 166 -4.40 17.33 -12.79
CA THR A 166 -3.70 17.83 -11.60
C THR A 166 -2.25 17.35 -11.59
N TRP A 167 -1.29 18.28 -11.57
CA TRP A 167 0.14 17.98 -11.46
C TRP A 167 0.88 19.03 -10.63
N HIS A 168 1.57 18.57 -9.59
CA HIS A 168 2.42 19.37 -8.72
C HIS A 168 3.86 18.85 -8.83
N GLN A 169 4.74 19.66 -9.44
CA GLN A 169 6.15 19.29 -9.54
C GLN A 169 6.77 19.21 -8.15
N LEU A 170 7.12 18.00 -7.72
CA LEU A 170 7.85 17.76 -6.49
C LEU A 170 9.35 17.90 -6.72
N PHE A 171 10.06 18.26 -5.67
CA PHE A 171 11.50 18.42 -5.67
C PHE A 171 12.12 17.60 -4.53
N MET A 172 13.31 17.07 -4.77
CA MET A 172 14.17 16.40 -3.81
C MET A 172 15.27 17.34 -3.35
N PRO A 173 15.82 17.16 -2.14
CA PRO A 173 17.02 17.87 -1.71
C PRO A 173 18.16 17.74 -2.73
N LEU A 174 19.00 18.77 -2.83
CA LEU A 174 20.24 18.66 -3.57
C LEU A 174 21.15 17.65 -2.88
N ASP A 175 21.90 16.90 -3.69
CA ASP A 175 22.93 16.01 -3.19
C ASP A 175 24.06 16.84 -2.53
N PRO A 176 24.55 16.46 -1.33
CA PRO A 176 25.60 17.22 -0.64
C PRO A 176 26.87 17.40 -1.47
N ASP A 177 27.32 16.36 -2.19
CA ASP A 177 28.51 16.42 -3.02
C ASP A 177 28.28 17.39 -4.20
N TYR A 178 27.08 17.35 -4.79
CA TYR A 178 26.68 18.33 -5.81
C TYR A 178 26.68 19.77 -5.27
N VAL A 179 26.22 19.96 -4.03
CA VAL A 179 26.21 21.28 -3.38
C VAL A 179 27.64 21.81 -3.23
N GLU A 180 28.55 20.99 -2.68
CA GLU A 180 29.96 21.33 -2.52
C GLU A 180 30.65 21.60 -3.85
N GLU A 181 30.33 20.82 -4.89
CA GLU A 181 30.93 20.99 -6.21
C GLU A 181 30.39 22.18 -6.99
N THR A 182 29.12 22.54 -6.81
CA THR A 182 28.45 23.51 -7.68
C THR A 182 28.31 24.89 -7.05
N TYR A 183 28.03 24.96 -5.74
CA TYR A 183 27.77 26.21 -5.00
C TYR A 183 29.04 26.69 -4.28
N ARG A 184 30.14 26.76 -5.03
CA ARG A 184 31.49 27.08 -4.53
C ARG A 184 31.72 28.56 -4.24
N HIS A 185 30.87 29.46 -4.77
CA HIS A 185 31.04 30.88 -4.57
C HIS A 185 30.27 31.34 -3.33
N VAL A 186 30.86 32.28 -2.59
CA VAL A 186 30.21 32.96 -1.46
C VAL A 186 30.04 34.42 -1.84
N ASP A 187 28.83 34.91 -1.70
CA ASP A 187 28.52 36.31 -1.94
C ASP A 187 29.08 37.15 -0.79
N GLU A 188 30.00 38.07 -1.09
CA GLU A 188 30.74 38.83 -0.06
C GLU A 188 29.85 39.75 0.78
N GLU A 189 28.74 40.22 0.22
CA GLU A 189 27.81 41.13 0.91
C GLU A 189 26.86 40.38 1.85
N THR A 190 26.40 39.20 1.42
CA THR A 190 25.35 38.45 2.14
C THR A 190 25.84 37.19 2.85
N GLY A 191 27.05 36.72 2.54
CA GLY A 191 27.60 35.44 3.02
C GLY A 191 26.93 34.21 2.40
N ARG A 192 26.05 34.38 1.40
CA ARG A 192 25.25 33.29 0.82
C ARG A 192 26.05 32.51 -0.22
N HIS A 193 25.90 31.18 -0.21
CA HIS A 193 26.48 30.31 -1.24
C HIS A 193 25.70 30.40 -2.56
N PHE A 194 26.41 30.52 -3.68
CA PHE A 194 25.80 30.59 -5.01
C PHE A 194 26.62 29.86 -6.08
N THR A 195 25.93 29.53 -7.18
CA THR A 195 26.55 29.13 -8.44
C THR A 195 26.20 30.14 -9.54
N THR A 196 26.80 30.03 -10.73
CA THR A 196 26.55 30.99 -11.82
C THR A 196 26.00 30.33 -13.09
N THR A 197 24.96 30.92 -13.66
CA THR A 197 24.37 30.46 -14.93
C THR A 197 24.63 31.47 -16.07
N PRO A 198 24.86 31.01 -17.32
CA PRO A 198 25.04 31.90 -18.46
C PRO A 198 23.76 32.72 -18.74
N LEU A 199 23.93 34.00 -19.02
CA LEU A 199 22.85 34.88 -19.49
C LEU A 199 22.76 34.96 -21.02
N THR A 200 23.64 34.28 -21.75
CA THR A 200 23.65 34.25 -23.21
C THR A 200 22.54 33.38 -23.78
N GLY A 201 21.85 33.92 -24.79
CA GLY A 201 20.74 33.28 -25.49
C GLY A 201 21.24 32.27 -26.52
N PRO A 202 20.98 30.96 -26.34
CA PRO A 202 21.36 29.97 -27.35
C PRO A 202 20.62 30.23 -28.66
N GLY A 203 21.33 30.17 -29.78
CA GLY A 203 20.78 30.43 -31.12
C GLY A 203 20.71 31.90 -31.54
N GLY A 204 21.19 32.84 -30.69
CA GLY A 204 21.39 34.22 -31.09
C GLY A 204 20.10 34.99 -31.39
N GLU A 205 20.24 36.09 -32.12
CA GLU A 205 19.13 36.95 -32.57
C GLU A 205 18.11 36.19 -33.43
N ALA A 206 18.56 35.21 -34.21
CA ALA A 206 17.70 34.38 -35.06
C ALA A 206 16.63 33.60 -34.27
N LYS A 207 16.84 33.37 -32.97
CA LYS A 207 15.85 32.77 -32.05
C LYS A 207 15.08 33.81 -31.22
N GLY A 208 15.12 35.08 -31.60
CA GLY A 208 14.43 36.18 -30.92
C GLY A 208 15.12 36.66 -29.64
N ASN A 209 16.39 36.30 -29.41
CA ASN A 209 17.13 36.78 -28.24
C ASN A 209 17.57 38.24 -28.44
N PRO A 210 17.30 39.16 -27.50
CA PRO A 210 17.71 40.56 -27.61
C PRO A 210 19.23 40.71 -27.69
N VAL A 211 19.70 41.46 -28.68
CA VAL A 211 21.11 41.81 -28.85
C VAL A 211 21.38 43.20 -28.30
N PHE A 212 22.28 43.31 -27.34
CA PHE A 212 22.74 44.61 -26.85
C PHE A 212 24.13 44.49 -26.23
N GLU A 213 24.81 45.64 -26.15
CA GLU A 213 26.07 45.79 -25.43
C GLU A 213 25.81 45.88 -23.92
N TRP A 214 26.58 45.10 -23.16
CA TRP A 214 26.61 45.15 -21.71
C TRP A 214 28.03 44.91 -21.17
N ASN A 215 28.56 45.88 -20.43
CA ASN A 215 29.86 45.81 -19.76
C ASN A 215 31.04 45.44 -20.67
N GLY A 216 31.06 46.00 -21.89
CA GLY A 216 32.06 45.76 -22.93
C GLY A 216 31.77 44.54 -23.80
N HIS A 217 30.62 43.86 -23.63
CA HIS A 217 30.29 42.64 -24.35
C HIS A 217 28.97 42.78 -25.12
N THR A 218 29.03 42.76 -26.45
CA THR A 218 27.84 42.65 -27.32
C THR A 218 27.52 41.19 -27.59
N ARG A 219 26.35 40.74 -27.12
CA ARG A 219 25.85 39.37 -27.27
C ARG A 219 24.34 39.36 -27.45
N ALA A 220 23.83 38.22 -27.92
CA ALA A 220 22.43 37.87 -27.79
C ALA A 220 22.19 37.33 -26.37
N TRP A 221 21.32 38.00 -25.62
CA TRP A 221 21.03 37.68 -24.22
C TRP A 221 19.69 36.97 -24.08
N ARG A 222 19.54 36.12 -23.06
CA ARG A 222 18.26 35.46 -22.73
C ARG A 222 17.21 36.42 -22.18
N ILE A 223 17.62 37.63 -21.80
CA ILE A 223 16.81 38.61 -21.07
C ILE A 223 16.95 39.98 -21.70
N SER A 224 15.93 40.83 -21.52
CA SER A 224 15.96 42.21 -21.98
C SER A 224 17.02 43.05 -21.26
N LYS A 225 17.44 44.16 -21.87
CA LYS A 225 18.34 45.15 -21.23
C LYS A 225 17.76 45.71 -19.92
N GLY A 226 16.44 45.92 -19.86
CA GLY A 226 15.77 46.36 -18.64
C GLY A 226 15.82 45.33 -17.51
N THR A 227 15.64 44.05 -17.83
CA THR A 227 15.80 42.95 -16.84
C THR A 227 17.26 42.85 -16.38
N MET A 228 18.23 42.99 -17.29
CA MET A 228 19.66 42.99 -16.95
C MET A 228 19.99 44.12 -15.96
N GLN A 229 19.48 45.34 -16.19
CA GLN A 229 19.64 46.46 -15.26
C GLN A 229 19.02 46.20 -13.90
N LYS A 230 17.86 45.53 -13.82
CA LYS A 230 17.23 45.16 -12.55
C LYS A 230 18.11 44.17 -11.76
N LEU A 231 18.60 43.12 -12.42
CA LEU A 231 19.50 42.14 -11.82
C LEU A 231 20.82 42.75 -11.35
N HIS A 232 21.34 43.73 -12.10
CA HIS A 232 22.53 44.48 -11.69
C HIS A 232 22.28 45.26 -10.40
N LYS A 233 21.15 45.99 -10.34
CA LYS A 233 20.77 46.77 -9.15
C LYS A 233 20.46 45.90 -7.94
N SER A 234 19.96 44.68 -8.13
CA SER A 234 19.66 43.73 -7.04
C SER A 234 20.88 42.91 -6.60
N GLY A 235 22.06 43.10 -7.20
CA GLY A 235 23.27 42.35 -6.85
C GLY A 235 23.27 40.89 -7.34
N GLU A 236 22.31 40.49 -8.18
CA GLU A 236 22.15 39.12 -8.70
C GLU A 236 23.10 38.79 -9.88
N LEU A 237 23.96 39.72 -10.28
CA LEU A 237 24.94 39.52 -11.35
C LEU A 237 26.32 39.23 -10.78
N HIS A 238 27.00 38.26 -11.39
CA HIS A 238 28.39 37.93 -11.13
C HIS A 238 29.23 38.28 -12.36
N TYR A 239 30.29 39.06 -12.15
CA TYR A 239 31.20 39.51 -13.20
C TYR A 239 32.52 38.75 -13.12
N SER A 240 33.00 38.22 -14.24
CA SER A 240 34.36 37.69 -14.34
C SER A 240 35.39 38.82 -14.30
N LYS A 241 36.67 38.47 -14.17
CA LYS A 241 37.80 39.42 -14.31
C LYS A 241 37.81 40.17 -15.65
N THR A 242 37.22 39.59 -16.71
CA THR A 242 37.09 40.20 -18.04
C THR A 242 35.81 41.01 -18.21
N GLY A 243 35.04 41.21 -17.14
CA GLY A 243 33.75 41.90 -17.17
C GLY A 243 32.60 41.07 -17.74
N TYR A 244 32.83 39.79 -18.05
CA TYR A 244 31.77 38.94 -18.58
C TYR A 244 30.73 38.62 -17.50
N VAL A 245 29.46 38.84 -17.83
CA VAL A 245 28.36 38.76 -16.89
C VAL A 245 27.68 37.38 -16.88
N ARG A 246 27.43 36.86 -15.68
CA ARG A 246 26.63 35.66 -15.41
C ARG A 246 25.61 35.99 -14.31
N ARG A 247 24.56 35.18 -14.18
CA ARG A 247 23.58 35.33 -13.09
C ARG A 247 23.95 34.45 -11.90
N LYS A 248 23.86 34.99 -10.68
CA LYS A 248 23.96 34.24 -9.42
C LYS A 248 22.71 33.40 -9.21
N LEU A 249 22.88 32.15 -8.80
CA LEU A 249 21.81 31.27 -8.33
C LEU A 249 22.16 30.85 -6.91
N PHE A 250 21.41 31.34 -5.94
CA PHE A 250 21.69 31.08 -4.52
C PHE A 250 21.20 29.71 -4.09
N LEU A 251 21.97 29.05 -3.21
CA LEU A 251 21.70 27.70 -2.73
C LEU A 251 20.40 27.62 -1.93
N ASP A 252 20.16 28.59 -1.05
CA ASP A 252 18.97 28.71 -0.19
C ASP A 252 17.70 29.05 -0.96
N GLU A 253 17.81 29.56 -2.20
CA GLU A 253 16.71 29.76 -3.13
C GLU A 253 16.44 28.52 -4.01
N SER A 254 17.32 27.52 -3.97
CA SER A 254 17.14 26.29 -4.73
C SER A 254 15.91 25.54 -4.25
N ARG A 255 15.03 25.21 -5.20
CA ARG A 255 13.89 24.32 -4.93
C ARG A 255 14.31 22.85 -4.81
N GLY A 256 15.56 22.52 -5.17
CA GLY A 256 16.07 21.16 -5.23
C GLY A 256 16.05 20.55 -6.63
N ILE A 257 16.20 19.23 -6.70
CA ILE A 257 16.17 18.47 -7.95
C ILE A 257 14.72 18.05 -8.24
N PRO A 258 14.13 18.40 -9.39
CA PRO A 258 12.81 17.91 -9.74
C PRO A 258 12.77 16.38 -9.66
N VAL A 259 11.77 15.82 -8.98
CA VAL A 259 11.56 14.37 -8.90
C VAL A 259 11.45 13.79 -10.30
N GLN A 260 12.28 12.78 -10.60
CA GLN A 260 12.31 12.06 -11.88
C GLN A 260 11.48 10.77 -11.81
N ASN A 261 11.50 9.97 -12.87
CA ASN A 261 10.77 8.70 -12.94
C ASN A 261 11.55 7.50 -12.35
N LEU A 262 12.82 7.65 -12.00
CA LEU A 262 13.60 6.64 -11.28
C LEU A 262 13.66 6.97 -9.79
N TRP A 263 12.95 6.20 -8.95
CA TRP A 263 12.86 6.43 -7.51
C TRP A 263 13.76 5.46 -6.75
N THR A 264 14.84 5.97 -6.18
CA THR A 264 15.86 5.19 -5.45
C THR A 264 15.96 5.55 -3.98
N ASP A 265 15.29 6.62 -3.56
CA ASP A 265 15.39 7.22 -2.23
C ASP A 265 14.36 6.65 -1.24
N ILE A 266 13.27 6.07 -1.75
CA ILE A 266 12.26 5.40 -0.94
C ILE A 266 12.53 3.89 -0.99
N LYS A 267 12.84 3.27 0.15
CA LYS A 267 13.11 1.81 0.22
C LYS A 267 11.86 1.05 0.65
N ALA A 268 11.78 -0.24 0.29
CA ALA A 268 10.75 -1.12 0.84
C ALA A 268 10.91 -1.28 2.36
N LEU A 269 9.79 -1.51 3.05
CA LEU A 269 9.80 -1.69 4.51
C LEU A 269 10.49 -3.01 4.87
N THR A 270 11.33 -2.99 5.90
CA THR A 270 11.97 -4.13 6.57
C THR A 270 11.39 -4.30 7.98
N GLY A 271 11.71 -5.40 8.65
CA GLY A 271 11.23 -5.71 10.01
C GLY A 271 11.54 -4.64 11.07
N SER A 272 12.55 -3.81 10.85
CA SER A 272 12.98 -2.75 11.77
C SER A 272 12.25 -1.42 11.59
N ASN A 273 11.42 -1.27 10.56
CA ASN A 273 10.69 -0.03 10.34
C ASN A 273 9.49 0.08 11.30
N ALA A 274 9.40 1.18 12.05
CA ALA A 274 8.30 1.44 12.97
C ALA A 274 6.91 1.50 12.30
N GLU A 275 6.85 1.83 11.00
CA GLU A 275 5.61 1.84 10.22
C GLU A 275 5.14 0.42 9.84
N ARG A 276 5.99 -0.60 9.97
CA ARG A 276 5.68 -1.95 9.48
C ARG A 276 4.70 -2.65 10.40
N LEU A 277 3.64 -3.16 9.79
CA LEU A 277 2.54 -3.83 10.48
C LEU A 277 2.65 -5.36 10.46
N GLY A 278 3.50 -5.93 9.61
CA GLY A 278 3.54 -7.37 9.37
C GLY A 278 2.61 -7.84 8.25
N TYR A 279 1.74 -6.95 7.75
CA TYR A 279 0.95 -7.21 6.55
C TYR A 279 1.87 -7.46 5.34
N PRO A 280 1.62 -8.51 4.54
CA PRO A 280 2.43 -8.83 3.37
C PRO A 280 2.42 -7.68 2.40
N THR A 281 3.56 -7.45 1.75
CA THR A 281 3.69 -6.48 0.66
C THR A 281 3.28 -5.04 1.02
N GLN A 282 3.23 -4.67 2.31
CA GLN A 282 2.95 -3.31 2.77
C GLN A 282 3.90 -2.31 2.08
N LYS A 283 3.31 -1.34 1.38
CA LYS A 283 4.06 -0.24 0.77
C LYS A 283 4.39 0.85 1.82
N PRO A 284 5.56 1.53 1.72
CA PRO A 284 5.92 2.62 2.63
C PRO A 284 5.04 3.86 2.43
N LEU A 285 4.68 4.57 3.50
CA LEU A 285 3.87 5.80 3.41
C LEU A 285 4.48 6.85 2.48
N ALA A 286 5.81 7.05 2.54
CA ALA A 286 6.52 8.03 1.72
C ALA A 286 6.29 7.83 0.20
N LEU A 287 6.10 6.58 -0.25
CA LEU A 287 5.82 6.25 -1.65
C LEU A 287 4.46 6.80 -2.07
N LEU A 288 3.43 6.54 -1.27
CA LEU A 288 2.06 6.96 -1.55
C LEU A 288 1.88 8.45 -1.36
N GLU A 289 2.53 9.04 -0.35
CA GLU A 289 2.52 10.49 -0.16
C GLU A 289 3.11 11.23 -1.37
N ARG A 290 4.18 10.71 -1.98
CA ARG A 290 4.76 11.29 -3.19
C ARG A 290 3.76 11.30 -4.34
N ILE A 291 3.09 10.18 -4.58
CA ILE A 291 2.07 10.07 -5.63
C ILE A 291 0.90 11.02 -5.36
N ILE A 292 0.36 11.01 -4.14
CA ILE A 292 -0.81 11.82 -3.76
C ILE A 292 -0.48 13.33 -3.81
N LYS A 293 0.71 13.75 -3.34
CA LYS A 293 1.14 15.15 -3.42
C LYS A 293 1.31 15.63 -4.86
N ALA A 294 1.79 14.77 -5.76
CA ALA A 294 1.98 15.13 -7.15
C ALA A 294 0.66 15.27 -7.91
N SER A 295 -0.33 14.40 -7.63
CA SER A 295 -1.49 14.23 -8.53
C SER A 295 -2.85 14.50 -7.89
N SER A 296 -2.89 15.20 -6.74
CA SER A 296 -4.14 15.62 -6.09
C SER A 296 -3.98 16.90 -5.26
N ASN A 297 -5.08 17.59 -5.03
CA ASN A 297 -5.23 18.74 -4.14
C ASN A 297 -5.89 18.34 -2.80
N PRO A 298 -5.80 19.17 -1.75
CA PRO A 298 -6.62 18.96 -0.56
C PRO A 298 -8.12 18.85 -0.89
N ASN A 299 -8.81 17.93 -0.22
CA ASN A 299 -10.20 17.51 -0.46
C ASN A 299 -10.49 16.75 -1.77
N ASP A 300 -9.52 16.56 -2.66
CA ASP A 300 -9.69 15.64 -3.79
C ASP A 300 -9.95 14.22 -3.27
N ILE A 301 -10.64 13.41 -4.08
CA ILE A 301 -11.01 12.03 -3.73
C ILE A 301 -9.96 11.06 -4.27
N VAL A 302 -9.34 10.32 -3.35
CA VAL A 302 -8.38 9.25 -3.64
C VAL A 302 -9.05 7.88 -3.51
N LEU A 303 -9.00 7.06 -4.54
CA LEU A 303 -9.53 5.69 -4.54
C LEU A 303 -8.37 4.68 -4.55
N ASP A 304 -8.45 3.71 -3.64
CA ASP A 304 -7.66 2.49 -3.68
C ASP A 304 -8.59 1.27 -3.65
N ALA A 305 -8.70 0.59 -4.80
CA ALA A 305 -9.59 -0.55 -5.00
C ALA A 305 -8.93 -1.92 -4.69
N PHE A 306 -7.70 -1.90 -4.17
CA PHE A 306 -6.93 -3.07 -3.72
C PHE A 306 -6.21 -2.71 -2.41
N CYS A 307 -6.94 -2.12 -1.46
CA CYS A 307 -6.28 -1.29 -0.45
C CYS A 307 -5.46 -2.04 0.59
N GLY A 308 -5.69 -3.34 0.80
CA GLY A 308 -4.93 -4.16 1.74
C GLY A 308 -4.83 -3.52 3.14
N CYS A 309 -3.60 -3.28 3.59
CA CYS A 309 -3.32 -2.61 4.87
C CYS A 309 -3.57 -1.08 4.88
N GLY A 310 -4.11 -0.51 3.80
CA GLY A 310 -4.60 0.85 3.73
C GLY A 310 -3.53 1.96 3.65
N THR A 311 -2.31 1.67 3.17
CA THR A 311 -1.25 2.69 3.10
C THR A 311 -1.67 3.92 2.30
N ALA A 312 -2.34 3.73 1.15
CA ALA A 312 -2.79 4.85 0.31
C ALA A 312 -3.83 5.73 1.03
N LEU A 313 -4.75 5.13 1.79
CA LEU A 313 -5.79 5.88 2.50
C LEU A 313 -5.23 6.64 3.69
N VAL A 314 -4.29 6.06 4.42
CA VAL A 314 -3.57 6.76 5.51
C VAL A 314 -2.80 7.95 4.96
N ALA A 315 -2.10 7.78 3.83
CA ALA A 315 -1.40 8.89 3.17
C ALA A 315 -2.39 9.97 2.69
N ALA A 316 -3.54 9.58 2.13
CA ALA A 316 -4.59 10.52 1.72
C ALA A 316 -5.15 11.31 2.90
N GLU A 317 -5.50 10.64 4.00
CA GLU A 317 -6.02 11.27 5.23
C GLU A 317 -5.01 12.24 5.83
N ASN A 318 -3.74 11.83 5.99
CA ASN A 318 -2.68 12.69 6.53
C ASN A 318 -2.43 13.94 5.68
N LEU A 319 -2.68 13.84 4.38
CA LEU A 319 -2.56 14.95 3.44
C LEU A 319 -3.87 15.76 3.31
N GLY A 320 -4.93 15.42 4.03
CA GLY A 320 -6.20 16.15 3.98
C GLY A 320 -6.98 15.95 2.69
N ARG A 321 -6.88 14.75 2.10
CA ARG A 321 -7.71 14.30 0.97
C ARG A 321 -8.91 13.51 1.48
N GLN A 322 -9.94 13.42 0.66
CA GLN A 322 -11.01 12.45 0.85
C GLN A 322 -10.57 11.11 0.26
N TRP A 323 -11.13 10.00 0.73
CA TRP A 323 -10.70 8.70 0.25
C TRP A 323 -11.78 7.63 0.25
N ILE A 324 -11.61 6.63 -0.61
CA ILE A 324 -12.44 5.42 -0.69
C ILE A 324 -11.49 4.23 -0.76
N GLY A 325 -11.62 3.29 0.17
CA GLY A 325 -10.87 2.03 0.18
C GLY A 325 -11.79 0.85 -0.13
N ILE A 326 -11.34 -0.08 -0.97
CA ILE A 326 -12.06 -1.34 -1.23
C ILE A 326 -11.09 -2.51 -1.10
N ASP A 327 -11.49 -3.52 -0.33
CA ASP A 327 -10.77 -4.79 -0.24
C ASP A 327 -11.75 -5.94 -0.04
N ILE A 328 -11.47 -7.10 -0.66
CA ILE A 328 -12.30 -8.30 -0.49
C ILE A 328 -12.08 -8.96 0.87
N SER A 329 -10.92 -8.74 1.52
CA SER A 329 -10.53 -9.36 2.77
C SER A 329 -11.08 -8.58 3.98
N PRO A 330 -11.92 -9.20 4.81
CA PRO A 330 -12.39 -8.59 6.06
C PRO A 330 -11.25 -8.26 7.02
N THR A 331 -10.20 -9.10 7.05
CA THR A 331 -9.01 -8.86 7.88
C THR A 331 -8.29 -7.60 7.42
N ALA A 332 -8.12 -7.40 6.10
CA ALA A 332 -7.51 -6.19 5.57
C ALA A 332 -8.31 -4.94 5.95
N CYS A 333 -9.64 -5.00 5.81
CA CYS A 333 -10.53 -3.91 6.21
C CYS A 333 -10.41 -3.56 7.71
N ARG A 334 -10.36 -4.56 8.60
CA ARG A 334 -10.18 -4.35 10.05
C ARG A 334 -8.81 -3.77 10.40
N VAL A 335 -7.75 -4.30 9.80
CA VAL A 335 -6.37 -3.79 9.95
C VAL A 335 -6.30 -2.32 9.55
N MET A 336 -6.87 -1.99 8.39
CA MET A 336 -6.92 -0.62 7.91
C MET A 336 -7.71 0.28 8.85
N ALA A 337 -8.87 -0.16 9.33
CA ALA A 337 -9.68 0.61 10.29
C ALA A 337 -8.89 0.90 11.58
N LYS A 338 -8.17 -0.10 12.12
CA LYS A 338 -7.26 0.09 13.25
C LYS A 338 -6.16 1.11 12.92
N ARG A 339 -5.54 1.00 11.73
CA ARG A 339 -4.47 1.89 11.29
C ARG A 339 -4.93 3.35 11.19
N LEU A 340 -6.12 3.60 10.65
CA LEU A 340 -6.72 4.93 10.57
C LEU A 340 -6.98 5.52 11.96
N ARG A 341 -7.45 4.70 12.91
CA ARG A 341 -7.61 5.12 14.31
C ARG A 341 -6.29 5.48 14.99
N ASP A 342 -5.28 4.65 14.82
CA ASP A 342 -4.04 4.78 15.57
C ASP A 342 -3.10 5.84 14.98
N ILE A 343 -2.99 5.92 13.66
CA ILE A 343 -2.05 6.83 12.96
C ILE A 343 -2.71 8.18 12.68
N CYS A 344 -3.92 8.18 12.14
CA CYS A 344 -4.60 9.41 11.73
C CYS A 344 -5.49 10.00 12.83
N HIS A 345 -5.69 9.28 13.94
CA HIS A 345 -6.55 9.68 15.05
C HIS A 345 -8.00 9.98 14.66
N VAL A 346 -8.48 9.39 13.55
CA VAL A 346 -9.88 9.44 13.10
C VAL A 346 -10.64 8.24 13.65
N ARG A 347 -11.85 8.47 14.16
CA ARG A 347 -12.67 7.40 14.76
C ARG A 347 -13.58 6.75 13.73
N GLU A 348 -13.75 5.44 13.88
CA GLU A 348 -14.79 4.68 13.19
C GLU A 348 -16.12 4.91 13.91
N ASP A 349 -16.97 5.78 13.38
CA ASP A 349 -18.24 6.14 14.00
C ASP A 349 -19.18 6.80 12.99
N GLU A 350 -20.43 6.34 12.94
CA GLU A 350 -21.45 6.79 11.98
C GLU A 350 -21.77 8.29 12.11
N ASN A 351 -21.88 8.81 13.34
CA ASN A 351 -22.23 10.20 13.60
C ASN A 351 -21.05 11.13 13.30
N LEU A 352 -19.84 10.72 13.66
CA LEU A 352 -18.63 11.48 13.34
C LEU A 352 -18.38 11.48 11.83
N TRP A 353 -18.58 10.35 11.16
CA TRP A 353 -18.49 10.25 9.71
C TRP A 353 -19.46 11.18 9.00
N ARG A 354 -20.75 11.18 9.38
CA ARG A 354 -21.77 12.11 8.83
C ARG A 354 -21.39 13.59 8.99
N ASN A 355 -20.62 13.91 10.03
CA ASN A 355 -20.12 15.27 10.31
C ASN A 355 -18.71 15.53 9.73
N GLY A 356 -18.16 14.63 8.91
CA GLY A 356 -16.84 14.78 8.28
C GLY A 356 -15.66 14.70 9.25
N ARG A 357 -15.83 14.01 10.39
CA ARG A 357 -14.82 13.88 11.47
C ARG A 357 -14.47 12.43 11.82
N GLY A 358 -15.10 11.47 11.15
CA GLY A 358 -14.86 10.04 11.31
C GLY A 358 -14.83 9.34 9.96
N PHE A 359 -14.71 8.03 10.00
CA PHE A 359 -14.84 7.14 8.86
C PHE A 359 -15.78 5.98 9.21
N VAL A 360 -16.18 5.20 8.21
CA VAL A 360 -17.01 4.01 8.39
C VAL A 360 -16.47 2.84 7.58
N VAL A 361 -16.64 1.63 8.11
CA VAL A 361 -16.46 0.40 7.35
C VAL A 361 -17.84 -0.16 6.99
N ARG A 362 -18.03 -0.50 5.72
CA ARG A 362 -19.27 -1.06 5.17
C ARG A 362 -19.03 -2.47 4.67
N ASP A 363 -20.12 -3.23 4.57
CA ASP A 363 -20.15 -4.56 3.96
C ASP A 363 -19.20 -5.60 4.59
N LEU A 364 -18.71 -5.35 5.82
CA LEU A 364 -17.97 -6.35 6.60
C LEU A 364 -18.85 -7.60 6.83
N PRO A 365 -18.33 -8.81 6.55
CA PRO A 365 -19.14 -10.01 6.67
C PRO A 365 -19.40 -10.44 8.13
N TRP A 366 -20.72 -10.44 8.43
CA TRP A 366 -21.53 -11.20 9.42
C TRP A 366 -21.43 -10.86 10.93
N THR A 367 -22.58 -10.51 11.51
CA THR A 367 -22.89 -10.62 12.94
C THR A 367 -23.05 -12.10 13.34
N GLU A 368 -23.05 -12.43 14.64
CA GLU A 368 -23.33 -13.81 15.08
C GLU A 368 -24.63 -14.38 14.51
N GLU A 369 -25.71 -13.59 14.53
CA GLU A 369 -27.03 -13.95 13.97
C GLU A 369 -26.92 -14.35 12.50
N LYS A 370 -26.12 -13.58 11.76
CA LYS A 370 -25.83 -13.76 10.35
C LYS A 370 -24.98 -15.03 10.13
N LEU A 371 -23.96 -15.27 10.95
CA LEU A 371 -23.14 -16.51 10.89
C LEU A 371 -23.92 -17.78 11.27
N ARG A 372 -24.98 -17.67 12.07
CA ARG A 372 -25.86 -18.81 12.37
C ARG A 372 -26.72 -19.23 11.18
N ALA A 373 -27.01 -18.30 10.26
CA ALA A 373 -27.97 -18.50 9.18
C ALA A 373 -27.34 -18.94 7.85
N ILE A 374 -26.01 -18.82 7.68
CA ILE A 374 -25.33 -19.22 6.44
C ILE A 374 -25.23 -20.75 6.31
N PRO A 375 -25.07 -21.30 5.10
CA PRO A 375 -24.88 -22.73 4.89
C PRO A 375 -23.68 -23.30 5.69
N PRO A 376 -23.76 -24.53 6.22
CA PRO A 376 -22.70 -25.12 7.05
C PRO A 376 -21.30 -25.10 6.42
N PHE A 377 -21.20 -25.42 5.14
CA PHE A 377 -19.93 -25.40 4.41
C PHE A 377 -19.33 -23.98 4.28
N GLU A 378 -20.17 -22.96 4.13
CA GLU A 378 -19.73 -21.56 4.09
C GLU A 378 -19.28 -21.07 5.47
N PHE A 379 -19.96 -21.51 6.53
CA PHE A 379 -19.54 -21.24 7.91
C PHE A 379 -18.22 -21.90 8.27
N GLU A 380 -18.02 -23.16 7.87
CA GLU A 380 -16.76 -23.88 8.02
C GLU A 380 -15.61 -23.13 7.35
N ASN A 381 -15.79 -22.74 6.09
CA ASN A 381 -14.80 -21.96 5.35
C ASN A 381 -14.50 -20.63 6.05
N TRP A 382 -15.53 -19.89 6.47
CA TRP A 382 -15.36 -18.64 7.20
C TRP A 382 -14.54 -18.83 8.48
N ALA A 383 -14.88 -19.82 9.31
CA ALA A 383 -14.23 -20.04 10.60
C ALA A 383 -12.77 -20.46 10.44
N VAL A 384 -12.47 -21.36 9.50
CA VAL A 384 -11.09 -21.77 9.19
C VAL A 384 -10.28 -20.58 8.70
N ILE A 385 -10.84 -19.77 7.80
CA ILE A 385 -10.19 -18.57 7.24
C ILE A 385 -10.01 -17.48 8.31
N ALA A 386 -10.94 -17.36 9.26
CA ALA A 386 -10.85 -16.43 10.38
C ALA A 386 -9.77 -16.80 11.39
N LEU A 387 -9.39 -18.09 11.47
CA LEU A 387 -8.25 -18.56 12.25
C LEU A 387 -6.93 -18.57 11.48
N GLY A 388 -6.91 -18.09 10.23
CA GLY A 388 -5.73 -18.12 9.37
C GLY A 388 -5.34 -19.52 8.90
N GLY A 389 -6.31 -20.42 8.72
CA GLY A 389 -6.13 -21.77 8.17
C GLY A 389 -6.54 -21.88 6.71
N THR A 390 -6.20 -23.01 6.09
CA THR A 390 -6.66 -23.40 4.74
C THR A 390 -7.84 -24.37 4.86
N PRO A 391 -9.04 -24.04 4.34
CA PRO A 391 -10.18 -24.94 4.36
C PRO A 391 -10.04 -26.06 3.32
N ASN A 392 -10.78 -27.14 3.51
CA ASN A 392 -10.82 -28.24 2.55
C ASN A 392 -11.60 -27.86 1.28
N LYS A 393 -11.03 -28.15 0.10
CA LYS A 393 -11.63 -27.81 -1.22
C LYS A 393 -12.90 -28.61 -1.55
N ALA A 394 -13.17 -29.68 -0.83
CA ALA A 394 -14.38 -30.49 -0.90
C ALA A 394 -14.63 -31.09 0.50
N GLN A 395 -15.86 -31.56 0.79
CA GLN A 395 -16.09 -32.45 1.92
C GLN A 395 -15.36 -33.78 1.66
N VAL A 396 -14.08 -33.81 2.00
CA VAL A 396 -13.25 -35.01 1.96
C VAL A 396 -13.58 -35.87 3.18
N GLY A 397 -13.48 -37.19 3.02
CA GLY A 397 -13.71 -38.20 4.06
C GLY A 397 -12.69 -38.20 5.20
N ASP A 398 -12.14 -37.03 5.56
CA ASP A 398 -11.12 -36.86 6.59
C ASP A 398 -11.68 -36.99 8.02
N MET A 399 -12.94 -37.42 8.15
CA MET A 399 -13.63 -37.78 9.40
C MET A 399 -13.36 -36.78 10.53
N GLY A 400 -13.72 -35.51 10.33
CA GLY A 400 -13.77 -34.49 11.39
C GLY A 400 -12.69 -33.41 11.38
N ILE A 401 -11.94 -33.20 10.28
CA ILE A 401 -11.02 -32.05 10.13
C ILE A 401 -11.52 -31.20 8.97
N ASP A 402 -11.91 -29.96 9.24
CA ASP A 402 -12.53 -29.05 8.26
C ASP A 402 -11.50 -28.08 7.64
N GLY A 403 -10.37 -27.88 8.31
CA GLY A 403 -9.26 -27.08 7.82
C GLY A 403 -7.94 -27.36 8.51
N ARG A 404 -6.86 -26.77 7.99
CA ARG A 404 -5.50 -26.96 8.49
C ARG A 404 -4.78 -25.62 8.66
N ILE A 405 -4.15 -25.41 9.82
CA ILE A 405 -3.28 -24.25 10.09
C ILE A 405 -1.83 -24.74 10.05
N TYR A 406 -1.00 -24.20 9.18
CA TYR A 406 0.39 -24.63 9.06
C TYR A 406 1.31 -23.70 9.86
N LEU A 407 2.16 -24.27 10.71
CA LEU A 407 3.21 -23.51 11.40
C LEU A 407 4.37 -23.21 10.45
N VAL A 408 5.06 -22.10 10.68
CA VAL A 408 6.32 -21.82 9.97
C VAL A 408 7.35 -21.47 11.04
N ASN A 409 7.94 -22.47 11.70
CA ASN A 409 9.16 -22.32 12.51
C ASN A 409 9.85 -23.68 12.64
N ALA A 410 10.55 -24.09 11.59
CA ALA A 410 11.69 -24.98 11.70
C ALA A 410 12.75 -24.47 10.73
N MET A 411 13.67 -23.63 11.22
CA MET A 411 14.95 -23.45 10.53
C MET A 411 15.63 -24.84 10.50
N PRO A 412 16.19 -25.29 9.38
CA PRO A 412 16.93 -26.54 9.38
C PRO A 412 18.13 -26.40 10.33
N SER A 413 18.17 -27.25 11.36
CA SER A 413 19.45 -27.55 12.00
C SER A 413 20.31 -28.23 10.95
N ASN A 414 21.52 -27.71 10.72
CA ASN A 414 22.53 -28.33 9.88
C ASN A 414 22.77 -29.77 10.33
N THR A 415 22.12 -30.72 9.67
CA THR A 415 22.51 -32.13 9.67
C THR A 415 22.52 -32.58 8.22
N GLY A 416 23.70 -32.96 7.76
CA GLY A 416 23.94 -33.39 6.39
C GLY A 416 23.17 -34.64 6.01
N GLU A 417 23.20 -34.89 4.70
CA GLU A 417 22.71 -36.08 3.98
C GLU A 417 21.22 -36.08 3.61
N ALA A 418 20.99 -35.73 2.34
CA ALA A 418 20.01 -36.33 1.42
C ALA A 418 18.60 -36.69 1.95
N ALA A 419 17.95 -35.79 2.68
CA ALA A 419 16.49 -35.84 2.89
C ALA A 419 15.83 -34.74 2.03
N GLY A 420 14.94 -35.14 1.12
CA GLY A 420 14.35 -34.27 0.10
C GLY A 420 13.56 -33.07 0.64
N GLU A 421 13.40 -32.05 -0.21
CA GLU A 421 12.73 -30.74 0.02
C GLU A 421 11.28 -30.79 0.56
N LEU A 422 10.72 -31.98 0.82
CA LEU A 422 9.33 -32.20 1.25
C LEU A 422 9.16 -32.55 2.75
N ALA A 423 10.24 -32.69 3.52
CA ALA A 423 10.13 -33.03 4.95
C ALA A 423 9.66 -31.87 5.85
N PHE A 424 9.60 -30.64 5.34
CA PHE A 424 9.25 -29.43 6.12
C PHE A 424 7.74 -29.12 6.15
N MET A 425 6.91 -29.83 5.39
CA MET A 425 5.46 -29.59 5.30
C MET A 425 4.62 -30.34 6.35
N ASP A 426 5.26 -31.09 7.25
CA ASP A 426 4.57 -32.04 8.11
C ASP A 426 4.08 -31.45 9.45
N GLU A 427 4.32 -30.17 9.77
CA GLU A 427 3.77 -29.52 10.97
C GLU A 427 2.55 -28.63 10.66
N TRP A 428 1.36 -29.13 11.02
CA TRP A 428 0.11 -28.38 10.97
C TRP A 428 -0.82 -28.72 12.13
N TYR A 429 -1.73 -27.80 12.43
CA TYR A 429 -2.78 -27.93 13.42
C TYR A 429 -4.13 -28.16 12.75
N PRO A 430 -4.85 -29.23 13.09
CA PRO A 430 -6.20 -29.45 12.60
C PRO A 430 -7.14 -28.41 13.17
N VAL A 431 -8.09 -27.99 12.34
CA VAL A 431 -9.22 -27.14 12.71
C VAL A 431 -10.49 -27.93 12.47
N GLN A 432 -11.34 -28.03 13.48
CA GLN A 432 -12.71 -28.51 13.34
C GLN A 432 -13.69 -27.39 13.69
N VAL A 433 -14.74 -27.27 12.88
CA VAL A 433 -15.75 -26.24 12.99
C VAL A 433 -17.11 -26.90 13.15
N LYS A 434 -17.91 -26.43 14.11
CA LYS A 434 -19.31 -26.84 14.27
C LYS A 434 -20.20 -25.61 14.32
N GLN A 435 -21.04 -25.48 13.29
CA GLN A 435 -22.08 -24.45 13.24
C GLN A 435 -23.25 -24.81 14.17
N LYS A 436 -23.04 -24.66 15.48
CA LYS A 436 -24.08 -24.93 16.48
C LYS A 436 -23.94 -24.08 17.72
N ASP A 437 -25.06 -23.89 18.40
CA ASP A 437 -25.15 -23.03 19.57
C ASP A 437 -24.21 -23.47 20.68
N LYS A 438 -24.17 -24.78 21.00
CA LYS A 438 -23.26 -25.36 21.99
C LYS A 438 -22.63 -26.65 21.49
N ALA A 439 -21.30 -26.69 21.47
CA ALA A 439 -20.54 -27.92 21.28
C ALA A 439 -20.47 -28.75 22.56
N GLY A 440 -20.66 -30.07 22.40
CA GLY A 440 -20.76 -31.02 23.50
C GLY A 440 -19.56 -31.97 23.51
N ARG A 441 -19.50 -32.81 24.54
CA ARG A 441 -18.42 -33.79 24.75
C ARG A 441 -18.20 -34.69 23.55
N MET A 442 -19.26 -35.23 22.95
CA MET A 442 -19.17 -36.11 21.79
C MET A 442 -18.46 -35.49 20.58
N ASP A 443 -18.55 -34.17 20.39
CA ASP A 443 -17.87 -33.51 19.28
C ASP A 443 -16.38 -33.35 19.55
N ILE A 444 -16.03 -33.10 20.81
CA ILE A 444 -14.63 -33.08 21.26
C ILE A 444 -14.05 -34.48 21.15
N ASP A 445 -14.76 -35.53 21.59
CA ASP A 445 -14.33 -36.94 21.45
C ASP A 445 -14.05 -37.31 19.98
N ALA A 446 -14.91 -36.86 19.06
CA ALA A 446 -14.70 -37.07 17.62
C ALA A 446 -13.46 -36.33 17.11
N PHE A 447 -13.21 -35.11 17.59
CA PHE A 447 -12.01 -34.35 17.24
C PHE A 447 -10.74 -35.00 17.80
N GLU A 448 -10.79 -35.50 19.03
CA GLU A 448 -9.69 -36.24 19.65
C GLU A 448 -9.27 -37.43 18.80
N ALA A 449 -10.25 -38.25 18.38
CA ALA A 449 -10.00 -39.39 17.51
C ALA A 449 -9.34 -38.95 16.18
N ALA A 450 -9.79 -37.83 15.60
CA ALA A 450 -9.18 -37.27 14.40
C ALA A 450 -7.74 -36.78 14.64
N MET A 451 -7.48 -36.11 15.77
CA MET A 451 -6.14 -35.66 16.17
C MET A 451 -5.19 -36.83 16.43
N ILE A 452 -5.66 -37.88 17.12
CA ILE A 452 -4.90 -39.12 17.39
C ILE A 452 -4.50 -39.76 16.07
N ARG A 453 -5.46 -39.98 15.17
CA ARG A 453 -5.24 -40.55 13.83
C ARG A 453 -4.23 -39.73 13.01
N ALA A 454 -4.38 -38.42 13.02
CA ALA A 454 -3.49 -37.50 12.30
C ALA A 454 -2.14 -37.26 13.01
N LYS A 455 -1.92 -37.85 14.19
CA LYS A 455 -0.71 -37.70 15.02
C LYS A 455 -0.37 -36.23 15.36
N ARG A 456 -1.39 -35.40 15.64
CA ARG A 456 -1.25 -33.97 15.93
C ARG A 456 -1.29 -33.65 17.43
N LYS A 457 -0.41 -32.74 17.88
CA LYS A 457 -0.24 -32.36 19.30
C LYS A 457 -1.10 -31.17 19.74
N LYS A 458 -1.48 -30.30 18.81
CA LYS A 458 -2.33 -29.13 19.08
C LYS A 458 -3.35 -28.99 17.96
N GLY A 459 -4.60 -28.62 18.29
CA GLY A 459 -5.69 -28.43 17.34
C GLY A 459 -6.67 -27.36 17.82
N PHE A 460 -7.47 -26.82 16.91
CA PHE A 460 -8.44 -25.77 17.18
C PHE A 460 -9.85 -26.28 16.93
N PHE A 461 -10.75 -25.94 17.85
CA PHE A 461 -12.17 -26.25 17.70
C PHE A 461 -12.95 -24.93 17.70
N VAL A 462 -13.87 -24.77 16.76
CA VAL A 462 -14.71 -23.56 16.63
C VAL A 462 -16.19 -23.89 16.74
N ALA A 463 -16.90 -23.18 17.60
CA ALA A 463 -18.35 -23.25 17.76
C ALA A 463 -18.90 -21.91 18.26
N PHE A 464 -20.21 -21.74 18.40
CA PHE A 464 -20.76 -20.51 18.99
C PHE A 464 -20.58 -20.47 20.53
N ASP A 465 -20.66 -21.61 21.20
CA ASP A 465 -20.44 -21.78 22.64
C ASP A 465 -20.12 -23.27 22.96
N TYR A 466 -19.77 -23.60 24.20
CA TYR A 466 -19.38 -24.94 24.64
C TYR A 466 -20.12 -25.36 25.91
N THR A 467 -20.42 -26.66 26.05
CA THR A 467 -20.91 -27.20 27.33
C THR A 467 -19.76 -27.33 28.34
N ARG A 468 -20.10 -27.38 29.64
CA ARG A 468 -19.10 -27.58 30.70
C ARG A 468 -18.34 -28.89 30.52
N ASP A 469 -19.05 -29.94 30.12
CA ASP A 469 -18.46 -31.27 29.91
C ASP A 469 -17.51 -31.29 28.71
N ALA A 470 -17.79 -30.52 27.65
CA ALA A 470 -16.88 -30.37 26.51
C ALA A 470 -15.56 -29.70 26.95
N MET A 471 -15.65 -28.63 27.73
CA MET A 471 -14.47 -27.94 28.28
C MET A 471 -13.66 -28.83 29.22
N ALA A 472 -14.33 -29.64 30.05
CA ALA A 472 -13.70 -30.59 30.94
C ALA A 472 -12.97 -31.70 30.16
N GLU A 473 -13.55 -32.18 29.05
CA GLU A 473 -12.91 -33.20 28.21
C GLU A 473 -11.68 -32.63 27.48
N CYS A 474 -11.70 -31.39 26.99
CA CYS A 474 -10.49 -30.77 26.42
C CYS A 474 -9.31 -30.78 27.43
N GLN A 475 -9.58 -30.54 28.71
CA GLN A 475 -8.59 -30.62 29.78
C GLN A 475 -8.16 -32.07 30.06
N ALA A 476 -9.11 -33.01 30.08
CA ALA A 476 -8.85 -34.42 30.28
C ALA A 476 -7.95 -35.00 29.16
N PHE A 477 -8.18 -34.60 27.92
CA PHE A 477 -7.37 -35.00 26.75
C PHE A 477 -5.92 -34.56 26.89
N PHE A 478 -5.67 -33.35 27.38
CA PHE A 478 -4.32 -32.88 27.68
C PHE A 478 -3.63 -33.76 28.73
N VAL A 479 -4.33 -34.11 29.82
CA VAL A 479 -3.77 -34.97 30.88
C VAL A 479 -3.51 -36.39 30.38
N ARG A 480 -4.42 -36.96 29.58
CA ARG A 480 -4.35 -38.35 29.09
C ARG A 480 -3.32 -38.53 27.97
N GLU A 481 -3.38 -37.67 26.96
CA GLU A 481 -2.66 -37.86 25.69
C GLU A 481 -1.52 -36.83 25.48
N HIS A 482 -1.37 -35.85 26.37
CA HIS A 482 -0.44 -34.73 26.22
C HIS A 482 -0.65 -33.93 24.91
N ARG A 483 -1.92 -33.77 24.52
CA ARG A 483 -2.37 -33.05 23.32
C ARG A 483 -3.36 -31.95 23.70
N ILE A 484 -3.30 -30.83 23.00
CA ILE A 484 -4.07 -29.62 23.35
C ILE A 484 -5.17 -29.39 22.30
N ILE A 485 -6.41 -29.24 22.76
CA ILE A 485 -7.51 -28.67 21.97
C ILE A 485 -7.77 -27.27 22.49
N VAL A 486 -7.72 -26.28 21.60
CA VAL A 486 -8.05 -24.89 21.93
C VAL A 486 -9.48 -24.59 21.48
N PRO A 487 -10.46 -24.52 22.40
CA PRO A 487 -11.83 -24.17 22.07
C PRO A 487 -11.97 -22.64 21.89
N LEU A 488 -12.47 -22.24 20.72
CA LEU A 488 -12.72 -20.85 20.35
C LEU A 488 -14.19 -20.62 20.02
N THR A 489 -14.76 -19.54 20.56
CA THR A 489 -16.12 -19.14 20.22
C THR A 489 -16.12 -18.19 19.01
N VAL A 490 -17.20 -18.23 18.21
CA VAL A 490 -17.42 -17.25 17.12
C VAL A 490 -17.33 -15.82 17.63
N LYS A 491 -17.85 -15.57 18.84
CA LYS A 491 -17.76 -14.26 19.49
C LYS A 491 -16.32 -13.83 19.73
N GLU A 492 -15.49 -14.71 20.30
CA GLU A 492 -14.07 -14.42 20.53
C GLU A 492 -13.31 -14.18 19.23
N ILE A 493 -13.72 -14.82 18.13
CA ILE A 493 -13.16 -14.61 16.80
C ILE A 493 -13.56 -13.25 16.23
N LEU A 494 -14.83 -12.85 16.40
CA LEU A 494 -15.32 -11.55 15.96
C LEU A 494 -14.73 -10.39 16.79
N GLU A 495 -14.56 -10.58 18.09
CA GLU A 495 -14.05 -9.59 19.06
C GLU A 495 -12.51 -9.59 19.20
N GLU A 496 -11.79 -10.40 18.42
CA GLU A 496 -10.31 -10.51 18.42
C GLU A 496 -9.69 -10.88 19.80
N ARG A 497 -10.45 -11.52 20.69
CA ARG A 497 -9.98 -11.97 22.02
C ARG A 497 -9.14 -13.24 21.99
N ILE A 498 -8.90 -13.79 20.79
CA ILE A 498 -8.17 -15.04 20.56
C ILE A 498 -6.72 -14.96 21.09
N ALA A 499 -6.10 -13.77 21.06
CA ALA A 499 -4.70 -13.56 21.43
C ALA A 499 -4.33 -14.04 22.85
N HIS A 500 -5.28 -14.06 23.79
CA HIS A 500 -5.05 -14.48 25.18
C HIS A 500 -5.13 -16.00 25.41
N LYS A 501 -5.63 -16.77 24.44
CA LYS A 501 -5.78 -18.24 24.54
C LYS A 501 -4.79 -19.01 23.67
N LEU A 502 -4.02 -18.31 22.83
CA LEU A 502 -3.05 -18.90 21.90
C LEU A 502 -1.62 -18.99 22.44
N THR A 503 -1.29 -18.14 23.42
CA THR A 503 -0.10 -18.23 24.31
C THR A 503 -0.26 -19.40 25.26
#